data_AF-A0A3M2GZE2-F1
#
_entry.id   AF-A0A3M2GZE2-F1
#
_cell.length_a   1.000
_cell.length_b   1.000
_cell.length_c   1.000
_cell.angle_alpha   90.00
_cell.angle_beta   90.00
_cell.angle_gamma   90.00
#
_symmetry.space_group_name_H-M   'P 1'
#
loop_
_entity.id
_entity.type
_entity.pdbx_description
1 polymer ?
#
loop_
_entity_poly.entity_id
_entity_poly.type
_entity_poly.pdbx_seq_one_letter_code
_entity_poly.pdbx_strand_id
1 'polypeptide(L)'
;MCDFDTLHYNLKDELLRIYKEAEVPQPRVKIAQLQSAKICSLANLAKMLLYFEREGYVIIVNKEESFKEWELQIEPGILDLIFSYG
;
A
#
# COMPACT_ATOMS: atom_id res chain seq x y z
N MET A 1 -12.41 -10.39 13.92
CA MET A 1 -10.93 -10.50 13.89
C MET A 1 -10.53 -10.14 12.47
N CYS A 2 -9.66 -9.14 12.27
CA CYS A 2 -9.20 -8.78 10.93
C CYS A 2 -8.28 -9.91 10.43
N ASP A 3 -8.54 -10.39 9.21
CA ASP A 3 -7.64 -11.30 8.52
C ASP A 3 -6.54 -10.48 7.83
N PHE A 4 -5.35 -10.49 8.44
CA PHE A 4 -4.20 -9.74 7.95
C PHE A 4 -3.62 -10.33 6.66
N ASP A 5 -3.79 -11.63 6.42
CA ASP A 5 -3.31 -12.28 5.20
C ASP A 5 -4.17 -11.83 4.01
N THR A 6 -5.50 -11.80 4.21
CA THR A 6 -6.42 -11.24 3.23
C THR A 6 -6.13 -9.75 2.98
N LEU A 7 -5.88 -8.95 4.04
CA LEU A 7 -5.51 -7.54 3.87
C LEU A 7 -4.20 -7.37 3.08
N HIS A 8 -3.18 -8.15 3.40
CA HIS A 8 -1.88 -8.13 2.72
C HIS A 8 -2.04 -8.46 1.23
N TYR A 9 -2.75 -9.55 0.91
CA TYR A 9 -2.98 -9.99 -0.47
C TYR A 9 -3.71 -8.92 -1.28
N ASN A 10 -4.80 -8.36 -0.76
CA ASN A 10 -5.59 -7.36 -1.46
C ASN A 10 -4.83 -6.04 -1.62
N LEU A 11 -4.08 -5.60 -0.59
CA LEU A 11 -3.28 -4.39 -0.67
C LEU A 11 -2.19 -4.53 -1.74
N LYS A 12 -1.50 -5.67 -1.79
CA LYS A 12 -0.53 -5.98 -2.83
C LYS A 12 -1.14 -5.86 -4.23
N ASP A 13 -2.26 -6.55 -4.48
CA ASP A 13 -2.92 -6.53 -5.79
C ASP A 13 -3.40 -5.12 -6.17
N GLU A 14 -3.92 -4.37 -5.19
CA GLU A 14 -4.37 -3.00 -5.37
C GLU A 14 -3.21 -2.06 -5.75
N LEU A 15 -2.10 -2.09 -5.01
CA LEU A 15 -0.92 -1.26 -5.28
C LEU A 15 -0.25 -1.62 -6.61
N LEU A 16 -0.17 -2.92 -6.94
CA LEU A 16 0.34 -3.39 -8.23
C LEU A 16 -0.50 -2.88 -9.39
N ARG A 17 -1.82 -2.90 -9.25
CA ARG A 17 -2.74 -2.36 -10.28
C ARG A 17 -2.53 -0.87 -10.47
N ILE A 18 -2.51 -0.09 -9.36
CA ILE A 18 -2.29 1.36 -9.41
C ILE A 18 -0.96 1.65 -10.11
N TYR A 19 0.10 0.91 -9.78
CA TYR A 19 1.41 1.09 -10.39
C TYR A 19 1.41 0.81 -11.90
N LYS A 20 0.78 -0.29 -12.33
CA LYS A 20 0.72 -0.70 -13.75
C LYS A 20 -0.11 0.25 -14.62
N GLU A 21 -1.16 0.85 -14.06
CA GLU A 21 -2.06 1.77 -14.75
C GLU A 21 -1.58 3.22 -14.70
N ALA A 22 -0.55 3.52 -13.90
CA ALA A 22 -0.04 4.87 -13.76
C ALA A 22 0.73 5.35 -15.00
N GLU A 23 0.50 6.61 -15.37
CA GLU A 23 1.24 7.30 -16.44
C GLU A 23 2.59 7.86 -15.96
N VAL A 24 2.90 7.71 -14.66
CA VAL A 24 4.10 8.24 -14.02
C VAL A 24 4.88 7.11 -13.32
N PRO A 25 6.22 7.21 -13.24
CA PRO A 25 7.06 6.12 -12.71
C PRO A 25 6.89 5.85 -11.21
N GLN A 26 6.39 6.83 -10.45
CA GLN A 26 6.16 6.75 -9.00
C GLN A 26 4.79 7.38 -8.67
N PRO A 27 3.69 6.64 -8.89
CA PRO A 27 2.36 7.16 -8.61
C PRO A 27 2.14 7.40 -7.12
N ARG A 28 1.28 8.37 -6.81
CA ARG A 28 0.89 8.71 -5.45
C ARG A 28 -0.59 8.45 -5.20
N VAL A 29 -0.91 7.94 -4.03
CA VAL A 29 -2.29 7.62 -3.63
C VAL A 29 -2.49 7.91 -2.15
N LYS A 30 -3.65 8.48 -1.79
CA LYS A 30 -4.00 8.66 -0.37
C LYS A 30 -4.46 7.35 0.23
N ILE A 31 -4.09 7.07 1.47
CA ILE A 31 -4.54 5.86 2.20
C ILE A 31 -6.07 5.71 2.22
N ALA A 32 -6.81 6.82 2.32
CA ALA A 32 -8.28 6.83 2.30
C ALA A 32 -8.89 6.42 0.95
N GLN A 33 -8.11 6.47 -0.15
CA GLN A 33 -8.54 6.05 -1.48
C GLN A 33 -8.34 4.54 -1.71
N LEU A 34 -7.56 3.86 -0.88
CA LEU A 34 -7.34 2.43 -0.97
C LEU A 34 -8.59 1.66 -0.53
N GLN A 35 -9.10 0.82 -1.42
CA GLN A 35 -10.24 -0.06 -1.15
C GLN A 35 -9.93 -1.08 -0.07
N SER A 36 -8.65 -1.44 0.12
CA SER A 36 -8.16 -2.28 1.21
C SER A 36 -8.56 -1.79 2.60
N ALA A 37 -8.85 -0.48 2.77
CA ALA A 37 -9.37 0.10 4.01
C ALA A 37 -10.77 -0.41 4.39
N LYS A 38 -11.50 -1.03 3.46
CA LYS A 38 -12.81 -1.65 3.69
C LYS A 38 -12.72 -3.09 4.19
N ILE A 39 -11.58 -3.76 3.96
CA ILE A 39 -11.33 -5.14 4.39
C ILE A 39 -11.02 -5.16 5.88
N CYS A 40 -10.09 -4.32 6.28
CA CYS A 40 -9.74 -4.08 7.66
C CYS A 40 -9.72 -2.58 7.92
N SER A 41 -10.02 -2.17 9.15
CA SER A 41 -10.04 -0.77 9.55
C SER A 41 -8.79 -0.02 9.09
N LEU A 42 -8.94 1.29 8.86
CA LEU A 42 -7.86 2.17 8.39
C LEU A 42 -6.58 2.08 9.25
N ALA A 43 -6.72 1.79 10.55
CA ALA A 43 -5.58 1.57 11.44
C ALA A 43 -4.80 0.28 11.14
N ASN A 44 -5.46 -0.80 10.74
CA ASN A 44 -4.79 -2.03 10.33
C ASN A 44 -4.15 -1.88 8.95
N LEU A 45 -4.80 -1.15 8.03
CA LEU A 45 -4.19 -0.78 6.76
C LEU A 45 -2.92 0.05 6.96
N ALA A 46 -2.96 1.06 7.85
CA ALA A 46 -1.79 1.87 8.18
C ALA A 46 -0.62 1.02 8.71
N LYS A 47 -0.88 0.03 9.57
CA LYS A 47 0.15 -0.93 10.02
C LYS A 47 0.76 -1.72 8.86
N MET A 48 -0.08 -2.20 7.94
CA MET A 48 0.40 -2.93 6.76
C MET A 48 1.24 -2.05 5.83
N LEU A 49 0.85 -0.78 5.67
CA LEU A 49 1.60 0.18 4.87
C LEU A 49 2.97 0.50 5.48
N LEU A 50 3.08 0.57 6.81
CA LEU A 50 4.39 0.71 7.47
C LEU A 50 5.28 -0.52 7.23
N TYR A 51 4.69 -1.71 7.16
CA TYR A 51 5.41 -2.92 6.77
C TYR A 51 5.90 -2.83 5.32
N PHE A 52 5.02 -2.46 4.37
CA PHE A 52 5.39 -2.29 2.95
C PHE A 52 6.45 -1.20 2.74
N GLU A 53 6.41 -0.13 3.53
CA GLU A 53 7.43 0.92 3.51
C GLU A 53 8.79 0.40 3.97
N ARG A 54 8.81 -0.43 5.02
CA ARG A 54 10.05 -1.08 5.48
C ARG A 54 10.65 -2.02 4.43
N GLU A 55 9.80 -2.71 3.66
CA GLU A 55 10.21 -3.58 2.55
C GLU A 55 10.59 -2.79 1.28
N GLY A 56 10.39 -1.46 1.27
CA GLY A 56 10.75 -0.59 0.13
C GLY A 56 9.74 -0.58 -1.01
N TYR A 57 8.51 -1.05 -0.79
CA TYR A 57 7.45 -1.07 -1.81
C TYR A 57 6.71 0.26 -1.93
N VAL A 58 6.66 1.02 -0.84
CA VAL A 58 6.01 2.34 -0.80
C VAL A 58 6.83 3.30 0.08
N ILE A 59 6.59 4.59 -0.04
CA ILE A 59 7.08 5.62 0.89
C ILE A 59 5.88 6.41 1.40
N ILE A 60 5.77 6.60 2.71
CA ILE A 60 4.77 7.49 3.29
C ILE A 60 5.34 8.91 3.29
N VAL A 61 4.77 9.79 2.47
CA VAL A 61 5.36 11.10 2.16
C VAL A 61 5.20 12.12 3.30
N ASN A 62 4.14 11.99 4.10
CA ASN A 62 3.73 12.91 5.17
C ASN A 62 3.46 12.17 6.48
N LYS A 63 4.47 11.43 6.96
CA LYS A 63 4.35 10.50 8.09
C LYS A 63 4.10 11.19 9.44
N GLU A 64 4.42 12.48 9.53
CA GLU A 64 4.16 13.37 10.66
C GLU A 64 2.67 13.71 10.83
N GLU A 65 1.88 13.59 9.76
CA GLU A 65 0.44 13.83 9.79
C GLU A 65 -0.32 12.63 10.37
N SER A 66 -1.61 12.87 10.67
CA SER A 66 -2.51 11.77 11.04
C SER A 66 -2.51 10.69 9.96
N PHE A 67 -2.46 9.42 10.36
CA PHE A 67 -2.45 8.29 9.42
C PHE A 67 -3.65 8.24 8.48
N LYS A 68 -4.71 9.01 8.74
CA LYS A 68 -5.87 9.14 7.86
C LYS A 68 -5.58 9.97 6.61
N GLU A 69 -4.60 10.85 6.70
CA GLU A 69 -4.19 11.79 5.66
C GLU A 69 -2.91 11.36 4.95
N TRP A 70 -2.38 10.17 5.27
CA TRP A 70 -1.15 9.68 4.64
C TRP A 70 -1.30 9.56 3.13
N GLU A 71 -0.30 10.09 2.44
CA GLU A 71 -0.07 9.91 1.02
C GLU A 71 1.09 8.94 0.83
N LEU A 72 0.86 7.99 -0.07
CA LEU A 72 1.77 6.90 -0.36
C LEU A 72 2.34 7.12 -1.75
N GLN A 73 3.66 7.16 -1.87
CA GLN A 73 4.34 7.03 -3.15
C GLN A 73 4.63 5.54 -3.35
N ILE A 74 4.18 4.97 -4.47
CA ILE A 74 4.43 3.57 -4.80
C ILE A 74 5.77 3.48 -5.52
N GLU A 75 6.68 2.66 -4.97
CA GLU A 75 8.03 2.49 -5.51
C GLU A 75 8.09 1.34 -6.52
N PRO A 76 9.03 1.37 -7.49
CA PRO A 76 9.20 0.31 -8.47
C PRO A 76 9.44 -1.08 -7.85
N GLY A 77 9.96 -1.14 -6.63
CA GLY A 77 10.14 -2.40 -5.87
C GLY A 77 8.84 -3.17 -5.65
N ILE A 78 7.67 -2.53 -5.77
CA ILE A 78 6.37 -3.22 -5.75
C ILE A 78 6.30 -4.33 -6.81
N LEU A 79 7.03 -4.23 -7.92
CA LEU A 79 7.08 -5.25 -8.98
C LEU A 79 7.72 -6.56 -8.51
N ASP A 80 8.56 -6.54 -7.48
CA ASP A 80 9.13 -7.75 -6.87
C ASP A 80 8.05 -8.62 -6.22
N LEU A 81 6.90 -8.01 -5.87
CA LEU A 81 5.72 -8.73 -5.39
C LEU A 81 5.08 -9.63 -6.45
N ILE A 82 5.36 -9.40 -7.74
CA ILE A 82 4.91 -10.27 -8.84
C ILE A 82 5.64 -11.62 -8.78
N PHE A 83 6.92 -11.60 -8.39
CA PHE A 83 7.81 -12.75 -8.46
C PHE A 83 7.94 -13.54 -7.15
N SER A 84 7.44 -13.00 -6.03
CA SER A 84 7.50 -13.64 -4.70
C SER A 84 6.50 -14.81 -4.50
N TYR A 85 6.05 -15.42 -5.59
CA TYR A 85 5.49 -16.77 -5.58
C TYR A 85 6.60 -17.78 -5.92
N GLY A 86 7.53 -17.96 -4.98
CA GLY A 86 8.60 -18.96 -5.00
C GLY A 86 8.77 -19.57 -3.64
#